data_AF-C9MUK1-F1
#
_entry.id   AF-C9MUK1-F1
#
_cell.length_a   1.000
_cell.length_b   1.000
_cell.length_c   1.000
_cell.angle_alpha   90.00
_cell.angle_beta   90.00
_cell.angle_gamma   90.00
#
_symmetry.space_group_name_H-M   'P 1'
#
loop_
_entity.id
_entity.type
_entity.pdbx_description
1 polymer ?
#
loop_
_entity_poly.entity_id
_entity_poly.type
_entity_poly.pdbx_seq_one_letter_code
_entity_poly.pdbx_strand_id
1 'polypeptide(L)'
;MLQGISNFGELAQATKNLLGVTDALYLPTDNLVVSGANFVASEAIAAKKPVIASENSSVELGALFTMGLDYYALGKRTGEMAIEILKGKPVSQIPFETSKQMKLYVNQKTAQALGLDIKNPMFNGAEFVGK
;
A
#
# COMPACT_ATOMS: atom_id res chain seq x y z
N MET A 1 -16.22 -8.94 1.26
CA MET A 1 -15.81 -10.32 1.58
C MET A 1 -14.35 -10.29 2.00
N LEU A 2 -13.95 -11.07 3.00
CA LEU A 2 -12.56 -11.20 3.44
C LEU A 2 -12.10 -12.64 3.19
N GLN A 3 -10.92 -12.80 2.62
CA GLN A 3 -10.30 -14.10 2.40
C GLN A 3 -8.83 -14.02 2.79
N GLY A 4 -8.43 -14.78 3.81
CA GLY A 4 -7.04 -14.91 4.22
C GLY A 4 -6.30 -15.97 3.39
N ILE A 5 -4.97 -15.89 3.44
CA ILE A 5 -4.06 -16.91 2.90
C ILE A 5 -3.09 -17.33 4.00
N SER A 6 -2.70 -18.60 4.03
CA SER A 6 -1.72 -19.12 4.99
C SER A 6 -0.33 -19.29 4.38
N ASN A 7 -0.24 -19.30 3.05
CA ASN A 7 1.01 -19.40 2.30
C ASN A 7 0.85 -18.74 0.92
N PHE A 8 1.96 -18.49 0.25
CA PHE A 8 1.98 -17.79 -1.03
C PHE A 8 1.25 -18.56 -2.16
N GLY A 9 1.21 -19.89 -2.10
CA GLY A 9 0.56 -20.71 -3.13
C GLY A 9 -0.96 -20.48 -3.24
N GLU A 10 -1.60 -19.97 -2.19
CA GLU A 10 -3.03 -19.69 -2.15
C GLU A 10 -3.40 -18.33 -2.77
N LEU A 11 -2.42 -17.44 -2.98
CA LEU A 11 -2.65 -16.05 -3.39
C LEU A 11 -3.45 -15.96 -4.70
N ALA A 12 -3.11 -16.78 -5.69
CA ALA A 12 -3.76 -16.75 -7.00
C ALA A 12 -5.24 -17.14 -6.91
N GLN A 13 -5.57 -18.19 -6.17
CA GLN A 13 -6.95 -18.64 -6.01
C GLN A 13 -7.75 -17.64 -5.17
N ALA A 14 -7.17 -17.11 -4.09
CA ALA A 14 -7.83 -16.11 -3.26
C ALA A 14 -8.15 -14.83 -4.04
N THR A 15 -7.22 -14.36 -4.87
CA THR A 15 -7.41 -13.19 -5.73
C THR A 15 -8.58 -13.42 -6.70
N LYS A 16 -8.59 -14.55 -7.42
CA LYS A 16 -9.66 -14.88 -8.37
C LYS A 16 -11.03 -14.99 -7.71
N ASN A 17 -11.10 -15.63 -6.54
CA ASN A 17 -12.34 -15.76 -5.78
C ASN A 17 -12.92 -14.38 -5.42
N LEU A 18 -12.08 -13.51 -4.83
CA LEU A 18 -12.50 -12.17 -4.43
C LEU A 18 -12.93 -11.34 -5.64
N LEU A 19 -12.14 -11.33 -6.72
CA LEU A 19 -12.50 -10.63 -7.95
C LEU A 19 -13.82 -11.09 -8.55
N GLY A 20 -14.26 -12.34 -8.31
CA GLY A 20 -15.56 -12.82 -8.75
C GLY A 20 -16.76 -12.18 -8.03
N VAL A 21 -16.55 -11.61 -6.84
CA VAL A 21 -17.64 -11.20 -5.93
C VAL A 21 -17.47 -9.81 -5.32
N THR A 22 -16.41 -9.08 -5.65
CA THR A 22 -16.15 -7.72 -5.14
C THR A 22 -15.94 -6.71 -6.26
N ASP A 23 -16.22 -5.44 -6.03
CA ASP A 23 -15.98 -4.36 -7.02
C ASP A 23 -14.54 -3.83 -6.97
N ALA A 24 -13.86 -4.01 -5.84
CA ALA A 24 -12.50 -3.58 -5.59
C ALA A 24 -11.82 -4.53 -4.61
N LEU A 25 -10.48 -4.51 -4.57
CA LEU A 25 -9.70 -5.20 -3.55
C LEU A 25 -9.05 -4.18 -2.60
N TYR A 26 -8.92 -4.55 -1.34
CA TYR A 26 -8.14 -3.82 -0.35
C TYR A 26 -7.03 -4.71 0.17
N LEU A 27 -5.78 -4.25 0.06
CA LEU A 27 -4.61 -4.96 0.59
C LEU A 27 -4.18 -4.28 1.90
N PRO A 28 -4.31 -4.97 3.05
CA PRO A 28 -3.71 -4.51 4.30
C PRO A 28 -2.19 -4.69 4.27
N THR A 29 -1.50 -4.16 5.29
CA THR A 29 -0.04 -4.28 5.45
C THR A 29 0.32 -5.70 5.89
N ASP A 30 0.26 -6.63 4.94
CA ASP A 30 0.55 -8.04 5.09
C ASP A 30 1.72 -8.43 4.18
N ASN A 31 2.80 -8.93 4.77
CA ASN A 31 4.04 -9.21 4.03
C ASN A 31 3.86 -10.28 2.94
N LEU A 32 3.00 -11.29 3.15
CA LEU A 32 2.75 -12.32 2.14
C LEU A 32 2.00 -11.73 0.95
N VAL A 33 0.97 -10.92 1.22
CA VAL A 33 0.18 -10.26 0.17
C VAL A 33 1.04 -9.25 -0.60
N VAL A 34 1.82 -8.42 0.10
CA VAL A 34 2.71 -7.42 -0.51
C VAL A 34 3.72 -8.09 -1.44
N SER A 35 4.29 -9.23 -1.06
CA SER A 35 5.25 -9.96 -1.90
C SER A 35 4.68 -10.40 -3.26
N GLY A 36 3.34 -10.50 -3.37
CA GLY A 36 2.62 -10.81 -4.60
C GLY A 36 1.73 -9.68 -5.11
N ALA A 37 1.86 -8.45 -4.60
CA ALA A 37 0.96 -7.34 -4.91
C ALA A 37 0.90 -7.02 -6.41
N ASN A 38 2.02 -7.16 -7.14
CA ASN A 38 2.04 -6.96 -8.59
C ASN A 38 1.14 -7.96 -9.33
N PHE A 39 1.13 -9.23 -8.91
CA PHE A 39 0.23 -10.23 -9.47
C PHE A 39 -1.23 -9.87 -9.19
N VAL A 40 -1.54 -9.51 -7.93
CA VAL A 40 -2.90 -9.11 -7.53
C VAL A 40 -3.38 -7.89 -8.32
N ALA A 41 -2.53 -6.88 -8.46
CA ALA A 41 -2.81 -5.68 -9.24
C ALA A 41 -3.04 -6.00 -10.72
N SER A 42 -2.20 -6.83 -11.33
CA SER A 42 -2.35 -7.25 -12.73
C SER A 42 -3.69 -7.96 -12.99
N GLU A 43 -4.06 -8.93 -12.15
CA GLU A 43 -5.34 -9.64 -12.27
C GLU A 43 -6.54 -8.69 -12.07
N ALA A 44 -6.45 -7.78 -11.10
CA ALA A 44 -7.51 -6.81 -10.82
C ALA A 44 -7.67 -5.80 -11.97
N ILE A 45 -6.57 -5.29 -12.54
CA ILE A 45 -6.59 -4.40 -13.71
C ILE A 45 -7.20 -5.10 -14.92
N ALA A 46 -6.85 -6.38 -15.15
CA ALA A 46 -7.45 -7.18 -16.22
C ALA A 46 -8.97 -7.35 -16.02
N ALA A 47 -9.40 -7.49 -14.76
CA ALA A 47 -10.82 -7.52 -14.37
C ALA A 47 -11.48 -6.13 -14.32
N LYS A 48 -10.77 -5.04 -14.64
CA LYS A 48 -11.22 -3.64 -14.53
C LYS A 48 -11.69 -3.24 -13.11
N LYS A 49 -11.03 -3.79 -12.09
CA LYS A 49 -11.32 -3.53 -10.68
C LYS A 49 -10.12 -2.85 -10.00
N PRO A 50 -10.31 -1.79 -9.22
CA PRO A 50 -9.22 -1.14 -8.53
C PRO A 50 -8.73 -1.96 -7.33
N VAL A 51 -7.45 -1.81 -7.04
CA VAL A 51 -6.84 -2.27 -5.79
C VAL A 51 -6.46 -1.05 -4.97
N ILE A 52 -6.88 -1.01 -3.71
CA ILE A 52 -6.51 0.01 -2.73
C ILE A 52 -5.56 -0.65 -1.74
N ALA A 53 -4.50 0.04 -1.34
CA ALA A 53 -3.53 -0.49 -0.38
C ALA A 53 -3.46 0.37 0.90
N SER A 54 -2.93 -0.19 1.98
CA SER A 54 -2.57 0.55 3.21
C SER A 54 -1.20 1.23 3.15
N GLU A 55 -0.35 0.86 2.19
CA GLU A 55 1.01 1.38 2.06
C GLU A 55 1.39 1.75 0.63
N ASN A 56 2.37 2.64 0.51
CA ASN A 56 2.81 3.20 -0.77
C ASN A 56 3.54 2.18 -1.66
N SER A 57 4.26 1.21 -1.07
CA SER A 57 4.99 0.19 -1.83
C SER A 57 4.06 -0.65 -2.71
N SER A 58 2.89 -1.02 -2.19
CA SER A 58 1.87 -1.75 -2.97
C SER A 58 1.30 -0.90 -4.12
N VAL A 59 1.28 0.43 -3.99
CA VAL A 59 0.89 1.36 -5.08
C VAL A 59 1.97 1.39 -6.17
N GLU A 60 3.25 1.39 -5.81
CA GLU A 60 4.35 1.27 -6.77
C GLU A 60 4.29 -0.06 -7.54
N LEU A 61 3.79 -1.12 -6.92
CA LEU A 61 3.59 -2.45 -7.52
C LEU A 61 2.31 -2.59 -8.35
N GLY A 62 1.47 -1.56 -8.44
CA GLY A 62 0.31 -1.54 -9.33
C GLY A 62 -1.04 -1.34 -8.66
N ALA A 63 -1.12 -1.28 -7.32
CA ALA A 63 -2.36 -0.82 -6.69
C ALA A 63 -2.69 0.61 -7.13
N LEU A 64 -3.97 0.96 -7.19
CA LEU A 64 -4.43 2.25 -7.72
C LEU A 64 -3.99 3.40 -6.80
N PHE A 65 -4.28 3.31 -5.50
CA PHE A 65 -3.92 4.36 -4.57
C PHE A 65 -3.81 3.86 -3.12
N THR A 66 -3.19 4.68 -2.29
CA THR A 66 -3.25 4.58 -0.82
C THR A 66 -3.38 5.97 -0.20
N MET A 67 -4.04 6.05 0.95
CA MET A 67 -3.87 7.15 1.90
C MET A 67 -2.95 6.61 3.01
N GLY A 68 -1.66 6.55 2.70
CA GLY A 68 -0.70 5.73 3.42
C GLY A 68 0.30 6.55 4.23
N LEU A 69 1.03 5.86 5.10
CA LEU A 69 2.16 6.44 5.79
C LEU A 69 3.31 6.71 4.83
N ASP A 70 4.05 7.79 5.06
CA ASP A 70 5.37 7.97 4.47
C ASP A 70 6.38 7.07 5.21
N TYR A 71 6.64 5.88 4.66
CA TYR A 71 7.57 4.91 5.26
C TYR A 71 9.01 5.43 5.34
N TYR A 72 9.41 6.35 4.47
CA TYR A 72 10.72 6.98 4.56
C TYR A 72 10.81 7.89 5.78
N ALA A 73 9.80 8.73 6.00
CA ALA A 73 9.72 9.56 7.20
C ALA A 73 9.66 8.72 8.50
N LEU A 74 8.92 7.62 8.49
CA LEU A 74 8.84 6.68 9.61
C LEU A 74 10.20 6.01 9.89
N GLY A 75 10.90 5.56 8.84
CA GLY A 75 12.24 4.99 8.93
C GLY A 75 13.26 6.01 9.46
N LYS A 76 13.20 7.25 8.99
CA LYS A 76 14.04 8.35 9.48
C LYS A 76 13.84 8.59 10.97
N ARG A 77 12.58 8.69 11.44
CA ARG A 77 12.30 8.86 12.88
C ARG A 77 12.81 7.68 13.71
N THR A 78 12.63 6.46 13.21
CA THR A 78 13.19 5.26 13.85
C THR A 78 14.72 5.33 13.96
N GLY A 79 15.41 5.84 12.93
CA GLY A 79 16.86 6.07 12.96
C GLY A 79 17.28 7.11 14.01
N GLU A 80 16.51 8.19 14.16
CA GLU A 80 16.74 9.20 15.21
C GLU A 80 16.57 8.59 16.62
N MET A 81 15.57 7.73 16.82
CA MET A 81 15.40 6.98 18.08
C MET A 81 16.60 6.06 18.35
N ALA A 82 17.13 5.39 17.32
CA ALA A 82 18.34 4.57 17.46
C ALA A 82 19.55 5.42 17.90
N ILE A 83 19.70 6.64 17.36
CA ILE A 83 20.75 7.58 17.79
C ILE A 83 20.58 7.99 19.25
N GLU A 84 19.35 8.26 19.71
CA GLU A 84 19.07 8.57 21.13
C GLU A 84 19.54 7.43 22.06
N ILE A 85 19.25 6.18 21.68
CA ILE A 85 19.67 4.97 22.41
C ILE A 85 21.19 4.85 22.42
N LEU A 86 21.85 4.97 21.26
CA LEU A 86 23.30 4.88 21.14
C LEU A 86 24.03 5.99 21.92
N LYS A 87 23.37 7.12 22.19
CA LYS A 87 23.87 8.20 23.05
C LYS A 87 23.57 8.00 24.55
N GLY A 88 23.00 6.85 24.94
CA GLY A 88 22.81 6.45 26.33
C GLY A 88 21.42 6.72 26.92
N LYS A 89 20.43 7.15 26.11
CA LYS A 89 19.06 7.29 26.60
C LYS A 89 18.44 5.90 26.84
N PRO A 90 17.88 5.61 28.03
CA PRO A 90 17.21 4.33 28.28
C PRO A 90 15.99 4.15 27.36
N VAL A 91 15.83 2.96 26.79
CA VAL A 91 14.69 2.63 25.90
C VAL A 91 13.34 2.89 26.59
N SER A 92 13.23 2.64 27.89
CA SER A 92 12.03 2.89 28.68
C SER A 92 11.59 4.36 28.75
N GLN A 93 12.46 5.30 28.36
CA GLN A 93 12.19 6.74 28.30
C GLN A 93 11.92 7.24 26.88
N ILE A 94 11.95 6.36 25.87
CA ILE A 94 11.65 6.70 24.48
C ILE A 94 10.20 6.26 24.22
N PRO A 95 9.26 7.19 24.00
CA PRO A 95 7.87 6.85 23.78
C PRO A 95 7.68 6.13 22.43
N PHE A 96 6.68 5.25 22.38
CA PHE A 96 6.17 4.73 21.13
C PHE A 96 5.55 5.86 20.31
N GLU A 97 5.83 5.88 19.00
CA GLU A 97 5.32 6.89 18.08
C GLU A 97 4.58 6.24 16.91
N THR A 98 3.48 6.88 16.52
CA THR A 98 2.80 6.61 15.25
C THR A 98 3.14 7.70 14.25
N SER A 99 3.07 7.37 12.95
CA SER A 99 3.16 8.41 11.92
C SER A 99 2.03 9.42 12.10
N LYS A 100 2.38 10.71 11.95
CA LYS A 100 1.45 11.84 12.14
C LYS A 100 0.90 12.38 10.82
N GLN A 101 1.43 11.92 9.69
CA GLN A 101 1.06 12.41 8.37
C GLN A 101 0.78 11.24 7.45
N MET A 102 -0.40 11.30 6.83
CA MET A 102 -0.77 10.45 5.70
C MET A 102 -0.56 11.23 4.42
N LYS A 103 -0.11 10.55 3.37
CA LYS A 103 -0.01 11.09 2.02
C LYS A 103 -0.86 10.25 1.09
N LEU A 104 -1.50 10.93 0.14
CA LEU A 104 -2.19 10.27 -0.95
C LEU A 104 -1.16 9.89 -2.01
N TYR A 105 -1.01 8.60 -2.30
CA TYR A 105 -0.21 8.11 -3.42
C TYR A 105 -1.12 7.52 -4.47
N VAL A 106 -0.89 7.82 -5.75
CA VAL A 106 -1.70 7.31 -6.87
C VAL A 106 -0.79 6.74 -7.94
N ASN A 107 -1.05 5.52 -8.39
CA ASN A 107 -0.36 4.93 -9.52
C ASN A 107 -0.97 5.43 -10.83
N GLN A 108 -0.19 6.21 -11.58
CA GLN A 108 -0.67 6.85 -12.81
C GLN A 108 -1.00 5.83 -13.91
N LYS A 109 -0.16 4.81 -14.09
CA LYS A 109 -0.39 3.74 -15.07
C LYS A 109 -1.65 2.94 -14.74
N THR A 110 -1.84 2.59 -13.48
CA THR A 110 -3.05 1.87 -13.04
C THR A 110 -4.30 2.72 -13.23
N ALA A 111 -4.26 4.01 -12.87
CA ALA A 111 -5.39 4.92 -13.10
C ALA A 111 -5.80 4.96 -14.58
N GLN A 112 -4.82 5.10 -15.48
CA GLN A 112 -5.05 5.09 -16.93
C GLN A 112 -5.59 3.74 -17.43
N ALA A 113 -5.05 2.62 -16.95
CA ALA A 113 -5.50 1.28 -17.32
C ALA A 113 -6.95 0.99 -16.89
N LEU A 114 -7.39 1.62 -15.80
CA LEU A 114 -8.76 1.60 -15.29
C LEU A 114 -9.66 2.68 -15.92
N GLY A 115 -9.14 3.51 -16.83
CA GLY A 115 -9.91 4.56 -17.51
C GLY A 115 -10.21 5.79 -16.64
N LEU A 116 -9.45 6.01 -15.58
CA LEU A 116 -9.61 7.15 -14.68
C LEU A 116 -8.81 8.36 -15.20
N ASP A 117 -9.44 9.53 -15.17
CA ASP A 117 -8.76 10.79 -15.48
C ASP A 117 -7.82 11.18 -14.32
N ILE A 118 -6.53 11.29 -14.61
CA ILE A 118 -5.51 11.71 -13.64
C ILE A 118 -5.68 13.16 -13.19
N LYS A 119 -6.45 13.97 -13.93
CA LYS A 119 -6.82 15.34 -13.57
C LYS A 119 -8.07 15.41 -12.68
N ASN A 120 -8.64 14.26 -12.32
CA ASN A 120 -9.80 14.23 -11.45
C ASN A 120 -9.47 14.92 -10.11
N PRO A 121 -10.32 15.84 -9.60
CA PRO A 121 -10.11 16.52 -8.33
C PRO A 121 -9.89 15.59 -7.13
N MET A 122 -10.34 14.33 -7.20
CA MET A 122 -10.09 13.32 -6.16
C MET A 122 -8.60 12.99 -5.98
N PHE A 123 -7.76 13.27 -6.99
CA PHE A 123 -6.31 13.09 -6.91
C PHE A 123 -5.56 14.38 -6.53
N ASN A 124 -6.27 15.44 -6.12
CA ASN A 124 -5.60 16.67 -5.68
C ASN A 124 -4.71 16.40 -4.46
N GLY A 125 -3.47 16.88 -4.54
CA GLY A 125 -2.46 16.66 -3.50
C GLY A 125 -1.86 15.25 -3.50
N ALA A 126 -2.19 14.40 -4.49
CA ALA A 126 -1.57 13.10 -4.64
C ALA A 126 -0.12 13.19 -5.10
N GLU A 127 0.72 12.33 -4.54
CA GLU A 127 2.02 12.00 -5.09
C GLU A 127 1.85 10.88 -6.13
N PHE A 128 2.12 11.19 -7.40
CA PHE A 128 1.98 10.22 -8.49
C PHE A 128 3.22 9.34 -8.62
N VAL A 129 2.99 8.02 -8.61
CA VAL A 129 4.00 6.97 -8.81
C VAL A 129 3.70 6.17 -10.08
N GLY A 130 4.60 5.24 -10.44
CA GLY A 130 4.39 4.33 -11.57
C GLY A 130 4.33 5.07 -12.90
N LYS A 131 5.32 5.93 -13.17
CA LYS A 131 5.53 6.59 -14.46
C LYS A 131 6.01 5.60 -15.51
#